data_AF-A0A835UZB7-F1
#
_entry.id   AF-A0A835UZB7-F1
#
_cell.length_a   1.000
_cell.length_b   1.000
_cell.length_c   1.000
_cell.angle_alpha   90.00
_cell.angle_beta   90.00
_cell.angle_gamma   90.00
#
_symmetry.space_group_name_H-M   'P 1'
#
loop_
_entity.id
_entity.type
_entity.pdbx_description
1 polymer ?
#
loop_
_entity_poly.entity_id
_entity_poly.type
_entity_poly.pdbx_seq_one_letter_code
_entity_poly.pdbx_strand_id
1 'polypeptide(L)'
;MQFSCLPSNPKSIVVFPPSLRPLVAPQSSSTAVPVTVASLAHFPATARPSLTCQRAVRSEMAALDGEGTRTLIEYLGKGGANVGDDLAILVTHLQYACKRIAALIASPLNSNIVGAGGGDVGSSSSGRDDPKSLDIVSNDIILSSLRNSGKACVMASEEDDFPVWIADDGPFVIVIDPLDGSRNIDVSIPTGTIFGIYNRLVELDHLPAEEKAQLNALQSGRRLVAAGYALYSSATILCLSFGSGTHAFTLDHSTGDFVLTHPFIRIPHRGQIYSVNDARYFDWPSGLRQYIDTIRQGKGKFPKKYSARYIYALLWRFP
;
A
#
# COMPACT_ATOMS: atom_id res chain seq x y z
N MET A 1 -23.20 18.15 35.93
CA MET A 1 -21.79 18.61 35.84
C MET A 1 -21.52 18.93 34.39
N GLN A 2 -21.02 20.13 34.13
CA GLN A 2 -21.24 20.93 32.93
C GLN A 2 -20.59 20.38 31.66
N PHE A 3 -21.38 20.35 30.59
CA PHE A 3 -20.92 20.43 29.20
C PHE A 3 -20.48 21.87 28.93
N SER A 4 -19.24 22.07 28.48
CA SER A 4 -18.75 23.34 27.94
C SER A 4 -18.58 23.21 26.43
N CYS A 5 -19.57 23.74 25.70
CA CYS A 5 -19.44 24.20 24.32
C CYS A 5 -18.60 25.49 24.29
N LEU A 6 -17.84 25.70 23.20
CA LEU A 6 -17.48 26.98 22.51
C LEU A 6 -16.28 26.72 21.56
N PRO A 7 -15.99 27.56 20.55
CA PRO A 7 -16.78 27.78 19.34
C PRO A 7 -15.98 27.46 18.05
N SER A 8 -16.70 27.17 16.97
CA SER A 8 -16.19 27.05 15.59
C SER A 8 -15.70 28.38 15.04
N ASN A 9 -14.47 28.42 14.50
CA ASN A 9 -13.90 29.56 13.78
C ASN A 9 -13.81 29.21 12.28
N PRO A 10 -14.48 29.93 11.36
CA PRO A 10 -14.44 29.62 9.93
C PRO A 10 -13.61 30.64 9.14
N LYS A 11 -12.43 30.26 8.65
CA LYS A 11 -11.73 30.81 7.48
C LYS A 11 -10.92 29.63 6.90
N SER A 12 -11.02 29.22 5.64
CA SER A 12 -10.94 30.01 4.40
C SER A 12 -11.66 29.29 3.25
N ILE A 13 -12.46 30.06 2.49
CA ILE A 13 -13.16 29.64 1.28
C ILE A 13 -12.17 29.60 0.12
N VAL A 14 -11.99 28.44 -0.50
CA VAL A 14 -11.33 28.31 -1.81
C VAL A 14 -12.38 28.61 -2.88
N VAL A 15 -12.14 29.65 -3.67
CA VAL A 15 -13.00 30.07 -4.79
C VAL A 15 -12.57 29.30 -6.05
N PHE A 16 -13.47 28.48 -6.60
CA PHE A 16 -13.30 27.88 -7.92
C PHE A 16 -13.73 28.87 -9.03
N PRO A 17 -13.02 28.97 -10.17
CA PRO A 17 -13.46 29.80 -11.29
C PRO A 17 -14.71 29.21 -12.00
N PRO A 18 -15.53 30.05 -12.66
CA PRO A 18 -16.84 29.65 -13.17
C PRO A 18 -16.76 28.77 -14.44
N SER A 19 -17.81 27.95 -14.55
CA SER A 19 -18.16 26.97 -15.58
C SER A 19 -17.75 27.28 -17.04
N LEU A 20 -17.11 26.29 -17.66
CA LEU A 20 -17.01 26.19 -19.13
C LEU A 20 -18.36 25.72 -19.71
N ARG A 21 -18.85 26.45 -20.72
CA ARG A 21 -20.11 26.18 -21.44
C ARG A 21 -20.08 24.84 -22.18
N PRO A 22 -21.23 24.14 -22.33
CA PRO A 22 -21.29 22.94 -23.15
C PRO A 22 -21.26 23.29 -24.65
N LEU A 23 -20.41 22.57 -25.38
CA LEU A 23 -20.37 22.55 -26.85
C LEU A 23 -21.65 21.90 -27.41
N VAL A 24 -22.33 22.62 -28.30
CA VAL A 24 -23.51 22.18 -29.03
C VAL A 24 -23.08 21.22 -30.15
N ALA A 25 -23.63 20.00 -30.16
CA ALA A 25 -23.52 19.08 -31.29
C ALA A 25 -24.67 19.32 -32.29
N PRO A 26 -24.42 19.26 -33.62
CA PRO A 26 -25.44 19.57 -34.62
C PRO A 26 -26.45 18.42 -34.78
N GLN A 27 -27.71 18.79 -34.98
CA GLN A 27 -28.81 17.86 -35.25
C GLN A 27 -28.73 17.30 -36.67
N SER A 28 -28.99 16.00 -36.82
CA SER A 28 -29.45 15.42 -38.08
C SER A 28 -30.52 14.35 -37.81
N SER A 29 -31.41 14.23 -38.78
CA SER A 29 -32.80 13.77 -38.70
C SER A 29 -33.02 12.25 -38.71
N SER A 30 -34.02 11.82 -37.94
CA SER A 30 -35.00 10.74 -38.16
C SER A 30 -34.74 9.68 -39.24
N THR A 31 -34.73 8.40 -38.83
CA THR A 31 -35.68 7.37 -39.32
C THR A 31 -35.74 6.19 -38.34
N ALA A 32 -36.95 5.76 -37.97
CA ALA A 32 -37.23 4.65 -37.06
C ALA A 32 -37.30 3.31 -37.82
N VAL A 33 -36.79 2.23 -37.19
CA VAL A 33 -37.09 0.84 -37.54
C VAL A 33 -37.25 0.05 -36.23
N PRO A 34 -38.33 -0.73 -36.03
CA PRO A 34 -38.56 -1.48 -34.79
C PRO A 34 -37.80 -2.81 -34.82
N VAL A 35 -37.16 -3.19 -33.70
CA VAL A 35 -36.61 -4.54 -33.53
C VAL A 35 -37.40 -5.29 -32.45
N THR A 36 -37.99 -6.37 -32.93
CA THR A 36 -38.79 -7.39 -32.26
C THR A 36 -38.03 -8.11 -31.16
N VAL A 37 -38.71 -8.38 -30.04
CA VAL A 37 -38.27 -9.26 -28.95
C VAL A 37 -38.30 -10.71 -29.43
N ALA A 38 -37.16 -11.42 -29.35
CA ALA A 38 -37.09 -12.86 -29.58
C ALA A 38 -36.52 -13.60 -28.35
N SER A 39 -37.18 -14.71 -28.07
CA SER A 39 -37.09 -15.57 -26.89
C SER A 39 -35.81 -16.43 -26.82
N LEU A 40 -35.55 -16.91 -25.60
CA LEU A 40 -34.56 -17.87 -25.12
C LEU A 40 -34.19 -19.00 -26.09
N ALA A 41 -32.88 -19.25 -26.22
CA ALA A 41 -32.32 -20.55 -26.59
C ALA A 41 -31.12 -20.90 -25.70
N HIS A 42 -31.15 -22.13 -25.18
CA HIS A 42 -30.14 -22.80 -24.35
C HIS A 42 -28.75 -22.86 -25.02
N PHE A 43 -27.68 -22.70 -24.23
CA PHE A 43 -26.35 -23.29 -24.49
C PHE A 43 -25.68 -23.75 -23.17
N PRO A 44 -24.82 -24.79 -23.20
CA PRO A 44 -24.72 -25.81 -22.15
C PRO A 44 -23.66 -25.55 -21.06
N ALA A 45 -23.66 -26.49 -20.11
CA ALA A 45 -22.98 -26.52 -18.83
C ALA A 45 -21.44 -26.46 -18.84
N THR A 46 -20.93 -25.72 -17.85
CA THR A 46 -19.70 -25.91 -17.04
C THR A 46 -18.53 -26.70 -17.64
N ALA A 47 -17.46 -25.99 -18.03
CA ALA A 47 -16.12 -26.57 -18.10
C ALA A 47 -15.44 -26.50 -16.73
N ARG A 48 -15.05 -27.66 -16.17
CA ARG A 48 -14.14 -27.74 -15.01
C ARG A 48 -12.76 -27.21 -15.43
N PRO A 49 -12.00 -26.54 -14.55
CA PRO A 49 -10.61 -26.20 -14.85
C PRO A 49 -9.82 -27.50 -15.03
N SER A 50 -8.99 -27.53 -16.08
CA SER A 50 -8.21 -28.71 -16.44
C SER A 50 -7.16 -29.03 -15.37
N LEU A 51 -6.98 -30.33 -15.11
CA LEU A 51 -5.96 -30.92 -14.21
C LEU A 51 -4.54 -30.40 -14.50
N THR A 52 -4.29 -29.89 -15.70
CA THR A 52 -3.00 -29.36 -16.17
C THR A 52 -2.55 -28.13 -15.38
N CYS A 53 -3.47 -27.25 -14.96
CA CYS A 53 -3.13 -26.03 -14.21
C CYS A 53 -2.77 -26.33 -12.74
N GLN A 54 -3.46 -27.28 -12.11
CA GLN A 54 -3.12 -27.73 -10.75
C GLN A 54 -1.79 -28.49 -10.70
N ARG A 55 -1.44 -29.20 -11.78
CA ARG A 55 -0.17 -29.92 -11.88
C ARG A 55 1.01 -28.96 -12.09
N ALA A 56 0.82 -27.85 -12.80
CA ALA A 56 1.85 -26.83 -12.98
C ALA A 56 2.21 -26.12 -11.67
N VAL A 57 1.22 -25.71 -10.87
CA VAL A 57 1.45 -25.05 -9.56
C VAL A 57 2.09 -26.01 -8.55
N ARG A 58 1.68 -27.29 -8.52
CA ARG A 58 2.35 -28.32 -7.71
C ARG A 58 3.77 -28.62 -8.18
N SER A 59 4.03 -28.55 -9.48
CA SER A 59 5.35 -28.79 -10.05
C SER A 59 6.34 -27.65 -9.74
N GLU A 60 5.86 -26.41 -9.65
CA GLU A 60 6.69 -25.25 -9.24
C GLU A 60 6.95 -25.25 -7.73
N MET A 61 5.98 -25.64 -6.91
CA MET A 61 6.20 -25.79 -5.46
C MET A 61 7.14 -26.96 -5.14
N ALA A 62 7.06 -28.07 -5.87
CA ALA A 62 7.98 -29.20 -5.71
C ALA A 62 9.42 -28.89 -6.20
N ALA A 63 9.60 -27.87 -7.04
CA ALA A 63 10.93 -27.39 -7.43
C ALA A 63 11.62 -26.59 -6.31
N LEU A 64 10.88 -26.12 -5.31
CA LEU A 64 11.42 -25.41 -4.13
C LEU A 64 11.90 -26.35 -3.03
N ASP A 65 11.57 -27.65 -3.09
CA ASP A 65 12.06 -28.65 -2.12
C ASP A 65 13.52 -29.09 -2.42
N GLY A 66 14.11 -28.64 -3.55
CA GLY A 66 15.47 -28.99 -3.98
C GLY A 66 16.47 -27.82 -4.04
N GLU A 67 16.02 -26.57 -3.96
CA GLU A 67 16.87 -25.38 -3.94
C GLU A 67 16.73 -24.71 -2.57
N GLY A 68 17.86 -24.46 -1.91
CA GLY A 68 17.90 -23.93 -0.55
C GLY A 68 17.09 -22.64 -0.36
N THR A 69 16.76 -22.36 0.90
CA THR A 69 16.12 -21.15 1.37
C THR A 69 16.75 -19.90 0.74
N ARG A 70 16.00 -19.21 -0.12
CA ARG A 70 16.50 -18.08 -0.90
C ARG A 70 16.27 -16.75 -0.20
N THR A 71 17.30 -15.94 -0.08
CA THR A 71 17.18 -14.59 0.51
C THR A 71 16.61 -13.58 -0.50
N LEU A 72 16.10 -12.46 -0.02
CA LEU A 72 15.65 -11.34 -0.87
C LEU A 72 16.79 -10.85 -1.78
N ILE A 73 18.01 -10.73 -1.28
CA ILE A 73 19.16 -10.27 -2.08
C ILE A 73 19.45 -11.22 -3.22
N GLU A 74 19.48 -12.53 -2.96
CA GLU A 74 19.64 -13.54 -4.00
C GLU A 74 18.49 -13.49 -5.00
N TYR A 75 17.26 -13.25 -4.53
CA TYR A 75 16.08 -13.14 -5.38
C TYR A 75 16.12 -11.92 -6.31
N LEU A 76 16.66 -10.79 -5.87
CA LEU A 76 16.81 -9.59 -6.71
C LEU A 76 17.81 -9.79 -7.87
N GLY A 77 18.80 -10.65 -7.67
CA GLY A 77 19.86 -10.94 -8.64
C GLY A 77 19.41 -11.78 -9.85
N LYS A 78 20.39 -12.13 -10.70
CA LYS A 78 20.19 -12.81 -12.00
C LYS A 78 19.48 -14.15 -11.92
N GLY A 79 19.59 -14.87 -10.80
CA GLY A 79 18.91 -16.16 -10.65
C GLY A 79 17.41 -16.01 -10.36
N GLY A 80 16.88 -14.80 -10.19
CA GLY A 80 15.55 -14.54 -9.65
C GLY A 80 14.80 -13.50 -10.49
N ALA A 81 14.36 -12.41 -9.87
CA ALA A 81 13.64 -11.33 -10.57
C ALA A 81 14.54 -10.52 -11.52
N ASN A 82 15.87 -10.53 -11.32
CA ASN A 82 16.85 -9.82 -12.13
C ASN A 82 16.46 -8.34 -12.36
N VAL A 83 16.27 -7.61 -11.27
CA VAL A 83 15.67 -6.25 -11.29
C VAL A 83 16.64 -5.13 -11.72
N GLY A 84 17.91 -5.47 -11.97
CA GLY A 84 18.99 -4.52 -12.21
C GLY A 84 19.66 -4.03 -10.92
N ASP A 85 20.94 -3.64 -11.04
CA ASP A 85 21.79 -3.36 -9.89
C ASP A 85 21.29 -2.16 -9.06
N ASP A 86 20.86 -1.08 -9.73
CA ASP A 86 20.37 0.12 -9.06
C ASP A 86 19.12 -0.15 -8.21
N LEU A 87 18.16 -0.90 -8.75
CA LEU A 87 16.93 -1.24 -8.04
C LEU A 87 17.22 -2.25 -6.92
N ALA A 88 18.14 -3.20 -7.13
CA ALA A 88 18.56 -4.13 -6.09
C ALA A 88 19.20 -3.40 -4.90
N ILE A 89 20.06 -2.40 -5.15
CA ILE A 89 20.66 -1.55 -4.11
C ILE A 89 19.57 -0.78 -3.36
N LEU A 90 18.65 -0.14 -4.07
CA LEU A 90 17.54 0.61 -3.45
C LEU A 90 16.70 -0.29 -2.54
N VAL A 91 16.28 -1.46 -3.03
CA VAL A 91 15.46 -2.41 -2.25
C VAL A 91 16.24 -2.95 -1.05
N THR A 92 17.57 -3.12 -1.16
CA THR A 92 18.44 -3.50 -0.05
C THR A 92 18.40 -2.48 1.09
N HIS A 93 18.43 -1.19 0.75
CA HIS A 93 18.31 -0.11 1.72
C HIS A 93 16.89 0.00 2.31
N LEU A 94 15.85 -0.21 1.50
CA LEU A 94 14.46 -0.24 1.98
C LEU A 94 14.21 -1.40 2.95
N GLN A 95 14.66 -2.62 2.63
CA GLN A 95 14.51 -3.74 3.56
C GLN A 95 15.27 -3.50 4.87
N TYR A 96 16.44 -2.85 4.83
CA TYR A 96 17.19 -2.50 6.02
C TYR A 96 16.41 -1.51 6.91
N ALA A 97 15.80 -0.49 6.31
CA ALA A 97 14.91 0.42 7.02
C ALA A 97 13.72 -0.32 7.67
N CYS A 98 13.09 -1.24 6.94
CA CYS A 98 12.00 -2.07 7.46
C CYS A 98 12.44 -2.95 8.65
N LYS A 99 13.63 -3.57 8.58
CA LYS A 99 14.20 -4.35 9.70
C LYS A 99 14.40 -3.47 10.94
N ARG A 100 14.89 -2.24 10.77
CA ARG A 100 15.07 -1.29 11.87
C ARG A 100 13.74 -0.87 12.49
N ILE A 101 12.75 -0.54 11.67
CA ILE A 101 11.41 -0.17 12.14
C ILE A 101 10.76 -1.34 12.88
N ALA A 102 10.84 -2.56 12.34
CA ALA A 102 10.36 -3.77 13.01
C ALA A 102 11.01 -3.99 14.39
N ALA A 103 12.33 -3.79 14.49
CA ALA A 103 13.05 -3.90 15.76
C ALA A 103 12.62 -2.82 16.77
N LEU A 104 12.32 -1.60 16.31
CA LEU A 104 11.81 -0.53 17.18
C LEU A 104 10.39 -0.82 17.67
N ILE A 105 9.51 -1.30 16.79
CA ILE A 105 8.14 -1.68 17.16
C ILE A 105 8.14 -2.81 18.18
N ALA A 106 9.02 -3.80 18.04
CA ALA A 106 9.14 -4.93 18.95
C ALA A 106 9.90 -4.61 20.25
N SER A 107 10.53 -3.43 20.35
CA SER A 107 11.34 -3.04 21.50
C SER A 107 10.46 -2.58 22.67
N PRO A 108 10.80 -2.93 23.92
CA PRO A 108 10.11 -2.42 25.12
C PRO A 108 10.23 -0.90 25.29
N LEU A 109 11.14 -0.25 24.54
CA LEU A 109 11.34 1.20 24.56
C LEU A 109 10.30 1.95 23.70
N ASN A 110 9.48 1.25 22.92
CA ASN A 110 8.40 1.87 22.15
C ASN A 110 7.43 2.65 23.07
N SER A 111 7.23 2.23 24.32
CA SER A 111 6.38 2.92 25.31
C SER A 111 6.86 4.34 25.63
N ASN A 112 8.17 4.58 25.61
CA ASN A 112 8.75 5.90 25.88
C ASN A 112 8.70 6.82 24.65
N ILE A 113 8.62 6.24 23.45
CA ILE A 113 8.51 6.92 22.16
C ILE A 113 7.03 7.26 21.86
N VAL A 114 6.10 6.43 22.31
CA VAL A 114 4.65 6.59 22.09
C VAL A 114 3.95 7.41 23.19
N GLY A 115 4.61 7.62 24.35
CA GLY A 115 4.05 8.32 25.52
C GLY A 115 3.72 9.81 25.38
N ALA A 116 3.96 10.45 24.22
CA ALA A 116 3.65 11.87 24.00
C ALA A 116 2.25 12.14 23.39
N GLY A 117 1.42 11.11 23.17
CA GLY A 117 0.13 11.25 22.49
C GLY A 117 -1.10 11.52 23.37
N GLY A 118 -0.94 11.75 24.68
CA GLY A 118 -2.06 11.76 25.63
C GLY A 118 -2.19 12.96 26.57
N GLY A 119 -1.33 13.97 26.46
CA GLY A 119 -1.35 15.12 27.36
C GLY A 119 -1.13 16.43 26.61
N ASP A 120 -2.05 17.36 26.79
CA ASP A 120 -1.90 18.78 26.46
C ASP A 120 -0.56 19.30 27.00
N VAL A 121 0.39 19.63 26.12
CA VAL A 121 1.63 20.31 26.52
C VAL A 121 1.97 21.38 25.50
N GLY A 122 1.75 22.62 25.92
CA GLY A 122 2.13 23.81 25.20
C GLY A 122 3.65 23.91 24.97
N SER A 123 3.99 24.75 24.01
CA SER A 123 5.35 25.22 23.72
C SER A 123 6.15 25.52 24.99
N SER A 124 7.32 24.88 25.17
CA SER A 124 8.62 25.58 25.26
C SER A 124 9.77 24.74 25.83
N SER A 125 10.92 24.92 25.16
CA SER A 125 12.29 24.94 25.70
C SER A 125 13.12 23.64 25.81
N SER A 126 13.97 23.45 24.79
CA SER A 126 15.43 23.25 24.89
C SER A 126 15.97 22.43 26.06
N GLY A 127 16.15 21.13 25.82
CA GLY A 127 17.00 20.24 26.62
C GLY A 127 16.88 18.81 26.10
N ARG A 128 17.89 18.34 25.35
CA ARG A 128 18.09 16.98 24.80
C ARG A 128 16.89 16.01 24.90
N ASP A 129 16.27 15.82 23.74
CA ASP A 129 15.47 14.68 23.32
C ASP A 129 14.10 14.53 24.00
N ASP A 130 13.19 15.46 23.69
CA ASP A 130 11.76 15.14 23.73
C ASP A 130 11.51 13.87 22.89
N PRO A 131 10.72 12.90 23.37
CA PRO A 131 10.46 11.67 22.63
C PRO A 131 9.72 12.00 21.33
N LYS A 132 10.39 11.76 20.19
CA LYS A 132 9.77 11.83 18.86
C LYS A 132 8.73 10.73 18.72
N SER A 133 7.61 11.01 18.04
CA SER A 133 6.65 9.96 17.69
C SER A 133 7.31 8.91 16.79
N LEU A 134 6.82 7.67 16.87
CA LEU A 134 7.37 6.55 16.09
C LEU A 134 7.17 6.75 14.58
N ASP A 135 6.17 7.53 14.19
CA ASP A 135 5.90 8.00 12.84
C ASP A 135 7.08 8.82 12.29
N ILE A 136 7.48 9.87 13.01
CA ILE A 136 8.62 10.73 12.66
C ILE A 136 9.92 9.91 12.65
N VAL A 137 10.12 9.03 13.62
CA VAL A 137 11.32 8.17 13.69
C VAL A 137 11.38 7.22 12.49
N SER A 138 10.26 6.64 12.08
CA SER A 138 10.17 5.76 10.91
C SER A 138 10.46 6.53 9.62
N ASN A 139 9.92 7.74 9.49
CA ASN A 139 10.21 8.64 8.38
C ASN A 139 11.72 8.96 8.29
N ASP A 140 12.34 9.35 9.40
CA ASP A 140 13.77 9.67 9.50
C ASP A 140 14.66 8.47 9.12
N ILE A 141 14.29 7.26 9.56
CA ILE A 141 15.01 6.02 9.25
C ILE A 141 14.99 5.73 7.75
N ILE A 142 13.80 5.83 7.13
CA ILE A 142 13.61 5.60 5.71
C ILE A 142 14.39 6.64 4.90
N LEU A 143 14.20 7.92 5.19
CA LEU A 143 14.88 9.02 4.48
C LEU A 143 16.40 8.88 4.55
N SER A 144 16.93 8.55 5.73
CA SER A 144 18.36 8.29 5.93
C SER A 144 18.84 7.08 5.12
N SER A 145 18.05 6.00 5.09
CA SER A 145 18.38 4.81 4.32
C SER A 145 18.39 5.08 2.81
N LEU A 146 17.41 5.85 2.32
CA LEU A 146 17.30 6.25 0.91
C LEU A 146 18.46 7.16 0.49
N ARG A 147 18.84 8.14 1.31
CA ARG A 147 20.05 8.96 1.10
C ARG A 147 21.30 8.10 0.96
N ASN A 148 21.49 7.16 1.89
CA ASN A 148 22.65 6.27 1.89
C ASN A 148 22.68 5.29 0.71
N SER A 149 21.53 5.02 0.07
CA SER A 149 21.50 4.18 -1.13
C SER A 149 22.15 4.85 -2.33
N GLY A 150 22.10 6.18 -2.41
CA GLY A 150 22.47 6.93 -3.61
C GLY A 150 21.60 6.62 -4.83
N LYS A 151 20.45 5.95 -4.65
CA LYS A 151 19.55 5.52 -5.75
C LYS A 151 18.20 6.23 -5.77
N ALA A 152 17.92 7.07 -4.78
CA ALA A 152 16.69 7.85 -4.68
C ALA A 152 16.95 9.32 -5.01
N CYS A 153 16.18 9.91 -5.93
CA CYS A 153 16.19 11.36 -6.17
C CYS A 153 15.10 12.09 -5.39
N VAL A 154 13.96 11.44 -5.11
CA VAL A 154 12.81 12.03 -4.41
C VAL A 154 12.23 11.03 -3.43
N MET A 155 11.84 11.51 -2.26
CA MET A 155 10.95 10.82 -1.33
C MET A 155 9.72 11.68 -1.07
N ALA A 156 8.54 11.14 -1.35
CA ALA A 156 7.26 11.72 -0.92
C ALA A 156 6.70 10.83 0.20
N SER A 157 6.60 11.37 1.39
CA SER A 157 6.12 10.67 2.58
C SER A 157 4.74 11.16 2.99
N GLU A 158 3.95 10.31 3.64
CA GLU A 158 2.71 10.72 4.31
C GLU A 158 2.98 11.72 5.47
N GLU A 159 4.18 11.65 6.06
CA GLU A 159 4.59 12.46 7.22
C GLU A 159 5.18 13.83 6.85
N ASP A 160 5.38 14.11 5.56
CA ASP A 160 5.99 15.35 5.07
C ASP A 160 4.97 16.16 4.23
N ASP A 161 4.86 17.46 4.49
CA ASP A 161 3.96 18.35 3.71
C ASP A 161 4.32 18.42 2.22
N PHE A 162 5.61 18.26 1.90
CA PHE A 162 6.15 18.36 0.54
C PHE A 162 7.18 17.25 0.27
N PRO A 163 7.26 16.72 -0.97
CA PRO A 163 8.28 15.76 -1.34
C PRO A 163 9.70 16.31 -1.17
N VAL A 164 10.58 15.51 -0.59
CA VAL A 164 11.98 15.84 -0.34
C VAL A 164 12.83 15.46 -1.55
N TRP A 165 13.53 16.44 -2.12
CA TRP A 165 14.58 16.20 -3.11
C TRP A 165 15.84 15.67 -2.40
N ILE A 166 16.23 14.44 -2.71
CA ILE A 166 17.35 13.73 -2.05
C ILE A 166 18.67 13.95 -2.80
N ALA A 167 18.68 13.71 -4.11
CA ALA A 167 19.90 13.72 -4.91
C ALA A 167 19.61 13.93 -6.41
N ASP A 168 20.55 14.56 -7.11
CA ASP A 168 20.43 14.88 -8.54
C ASP A 168 20.84 13.74 -9.49
N ASP A 169 21.32 12.62 -8.98
CA ASP A 169 21.77 11.45 -9.75
C ASP A 169 20.97 10.18 -9.45
N GLY A 170 20.07 10.21 -8.47
CA GLY A 170 19.18 9.10 -8.15
C GLY A 170 18.25 8.75 -9.32
N PRO A 171 18.20 7.48 -9.78
CA PRO A 171 17.28 7.07 -10.85
C PRO A 171 15.83 6.87 -10.38
N PHE A 172 15.57 6.79 -9.08
CA PHE A 172 14.24 6.42 -8.56
C PHE A 172 13.57 7.49 -7.70
N VAL A 173 12.24 7.51 -7.77
CA VAL A 173 11.34 8.29 -6.93
C VAL A 173 10.59 7.32 -6.02
N ILE A 174 10.55 7.60 -4.72
CA ILE A 174 9.91 6.76 -3.71
C ILE A 174 8.70 7.52 -3.16
N VAL A 175 7.53 6.88 -3.20
CA VAL A 175 6.35 7.32 -2.45
C VAL A 175 6.11 6.34 -1.32
N ILE A 176 5.89 6.82 -0.10
CA ILE A 176 5.92 5.96 1.08
C ILE A 176 4.96 6.42 2.18
N ASP A 177 4.32 5.45 2.80
CA ASP A 177 3.73 5.58 4.14
C ASP A 177 4.69 4.85 5.09
N PRO A 178 5.46 5.59 5.91
CA PRO A 178 6.51 5.00 6.73
C PRO A 178 5.94 4.08 7.81
N LEU A 179 4.74 4.35 8.32
CA LEU A 179 4.11 3.58 9.40
C LEU A 179 2.56 3.63 9.37
N ASP A 180 1.96 2.85 8.49
CA ASP A 180 0.51 2.65 8.44
C ASP A 180 0.00 1.99 9.73
N GLY A 181 -1.03 2.60 10.31
CA GLY A 181 -1.70 2.10 11.50
C GLY A 181 -0.97 2.39 12.81
N SER A 182 -0.09 3.40 12.86
CA SER A 182 0.68 3.79 14.05
C SER A 182 -0.16 3.99 15.32
N ARG A 183 -1.38 4.52 15.17
CA ARG A 183 -2.39 4.64 16.24
C ARG A 183 -2.75 3.33 16.94
N ASN A 184 -2.44 2.17 16.35
CA ASN A 184 -2.74 0.87 16.92
C ASN A 184 -1.54 0.19 17.61
N ILE A 185 -0.39 0.86 17.70
CA ILE A 185 0.83 0.28 18.29
C ILE A 185 0.64 0.00 19.78
N ASP A 186 0.00 0.91 20.52
CA ASP A 186 -0.27 0.75 21.95
C ASP A 186 -1.13 -0.47 22.30
N VAL A 187 -1.99 -0.88 21.36
CA VAL A 187 -2.86 -2.05 21.51
C VAL A 187 -2.31 -3.29 20.81
N SER A 188 -1.03 -3.25 20.39
CA SER A 188 -0.32 -4.38 19.76
C SER A 188 -1.02 -4.96 18.53
N ILE A 189 -1.67 -4.10 17.75
CA ILE A 189 -2.31 -4.48 16.48
C ILE A 189 -1.27 -4.39 15.35
N PRO A 190 -1.36 -5.24 14.32
CA PRO A 190 -0.42 -5.19 13.19
C PRO A 190 -0.36 -3.81 12.53
N THR A 191 0.85 -3.34 12.28
CA THR A 191 1.17 -2.10 11.54
C THR A 191 2.09 -2.43 10.37
N GLY A 192 2.51 -1.43 9.60
CA GLY A 192 3.49 -1.70 8.56
C GLY A 192 3.92 -0.47 7.76
N THR A 193 4.72 -0.68 6.73
CA THR A 193 5.23 0.36 5.84
C THR A 193 4.74 0.06 4.42
N ILE A 194 4.20 1.04 3.69
CA ILE A 194 3.76 0.89 2.29
C ILE A 194 4.67 1.72 1.42
N PHE A 195 5.14 1.20 0.28
CA PHE A 195 5.92 2.00 -0.65
C PHE A 195 5.69 1.66 -2.11
N GLY A 196 5.88 2.67 -2.95
CA GLY A 196 5.93 2.58 -4.40
C GLY A 196 7.21 3.20 -4.94
N ILE A 197 7.76 2.59 -5.98
CA ILE A 197 9.01 3.01 -6.62
C ILE A 197 8.69 3.34 -8.08
N TYR A 198 9.06 4.54 -8.50
CA TYR A 198 8.98 5.01 -9.88
C TYR A 198 10.36 5.33 -10.43
N ASN A 199 10.49 5.36 -11.74
CA ASN A 199 11.64 6.00 -12.37
C ASN A 199 11.51 7.53 -12.28
N ARG A 200 12.65 8.20 -12.16
CA ARG A 200 12.76 9.65 -12.29
C ARG A 200 12.35 10.10 -13.68
N LEU A 201 11.68 11.25 -13.72
CA LEU A 201 11.37 12.01 -14.92
C LEU A 201 12.50 12.99 -15.21
N VAL A 202 13.51 12.53 -15.96
CA VAL A 202 14.71 13.31 -16.32
C VAL A 202 14.34 14.56 -17.13
N GLU A 203 13.22 14.51 -17.86
CA GLU A 203 12.68 15.65 -18.59
C GLU A 203 12.34 16.86 -17.69
N LEU A 204 12.15 16.65 -16.38
CA LEU A 204 11.81 17.70 -15.41
C LEU A 204 13.03 18.31 -14.72
N ASP A 205 14.25 17.84 -15.02
CA ASP A 205 15.47 18.24 -14.31
C ASP A 205 15.82 19.73 -14.43
N HIS A 206 15.26 20.41 -15.43
CA HIS A 206 15.43 21.84 -15.67
C HIS A 206 14.61 22.73 -14.70
N LEU A 207 13.65 22.16 -13.98
CA LEU A 207 12.78 22.88 -13.06
C LEU A 207 13.44 23.06 -11.67
N PRO A 208 12.98 24.04 -10.87
CA PRO A 208 13.41 24.19 -9.47
C PRO A 208 13.16 22.93 -8.64
N ALA A 209 14.00 22.69 -7.63
CA ALA A 209 14.00 21.46 -6.82
C ALA A 209 12.62 21.06 -6.27
N GLU A 210 11.88 22.02 -5.70
CA GLU A 210 10.55 21.79 -5.13
C GLU A 210 9.53 21.36 -6.21
N GLU A 211 9.51 22.07 -7.34
CA GLU A 211 8.59 21.80 -8.44
C GLU A 211 8.90 20.45 -9.11
N LYS A 212 10.18 20.17 -9.39
CA LYS A 212 10.57 18.86 -9.95
C LYS A 212 10.31 17.72 -8.97
N ALA A 213 10.48 17.91 -7.66
CA ALA A 213 10.16 16.88 -6.66
C ALA A 213 8.66 16.55 -6.65
N GLN A 214 7.81 17.57 -6.64
CA GLN A 214 6.35 17.43 -6.67
C GLN A 214 5.89 16.67 -7.92
N LEU A 215 6.34 17.11 -9.10
CA LEU A 215 5.93 16.51 -10.37
C LEU A 215 6.46 15.07 -10.54
N ASN A 216 7.67 14.78 -10.05
CA ASN A 216 8.20 13.42 -10.02
C ASN A 216 7.38 12.48 -9.13
N ALA A 217 6.81 12.98 -8.03
CA ALA A 217 5.95 12.19 -7.13
C ALA A 217 4.53 11.95 -7.68
N LEU A 218 4.00 12.87 -8.50
CA LEU A 218 2.64 12.84 -9.06
C LEU A 218 2.51 11.96 -10.32
N GLN A 219 3.25 10.85 -10.39
CA GLN A 219 3.16 9.90 -11.49
C GLN A 219 1.94 9.00 -11.39
N SER A 220 1.43 8.53 -12.54
CA SER A 220 0.37 7.52 -12.57
C SER A 220 0.87 6.21 -11.97
N GLY A 221 0.08 5.55 -11.13
CA GLY A 221 0.41 4.24 -10.54
C GLY A 221 0.73 3.13 -11.55
N ARG A 222 0.35 3.29 -12.83
CA ARG A 222 0.76 2.38 -13.91
C ARG A 222 2.26 2.44 -14.24
N ARG A 223 2.97 3.47 -13.78
CA ARG A 223 4.41 3.67 -13.99
C ARG A 223 5.27 3.10 -12.85
N LEU A 224 4.67 2.46 -11.84
CA LEU A 224 5.41 1.79 -10.79
C LEU A 224 6.33 0.73 -11.40
N VAL A 225 7.62 0.82 -11.10
CA VAL A 225 8.61 -0.22 -11.45
C VAL A 225 8.69 -1.30 -10.39
N ALA A 226 8.39 -0.92 -9.14
CA ALA A 226 8.24 -1.83 -8.03
C ALA A 226 7.29 -1.23 -7.00
N ALA A 227 6.63 -2.08 -6.22
CA ALA A 227 5.83 -1.68 -5.08
C ALA A 227 5.82 -2.79 -4.05
N GLY A 228 5.55 -2.42 -2.80
CA GLY A 228 5.48 -3.40 -1.74
C GLY A 228 5.04 -2.82 -0.43
N TYR A 229 4.97 -3.71 0.55
CA TYR A 229 4.74 -3.35 1.92
C TYR A 229 5.48 -4.28 2.88
N ALA A 230 5.90 -3.73 4.02
CA ALA A 230 6.33 -4.51 5.18
C ALA A 230 5.18 -4.58 6.18
N LEU A 231 4.84 -5.77 6.66
CA LEU A 231 3.88 -6.02 7.72
C LEU A 231 4.64 -6.35 9.00
N TYR A 232 4.40 -5.57 10.05
CA TYR A 232 4.96 -5.77 11.40
C TYR A 232 3.88 -6.40 12.28
N SER A 233 3.98 -7.71 12.48
CA SER A 233 3.04 -8.49 13.28
C SER A 233 3.77 -9.58 14.08
N SER A 234 3.11 -10.69 14.39
CA SER A 234 3.74 -11.88 14.98
C SER A 234 4.96 -12.37 14.18
N ALA A 235 4.97 -12.11 12.87
CA ALA A 235 6.13 -12.19 12.02
C ALA A 235 6.28 -10.87 11.25
N THR A 236 7.51 -10.53 10.87
CA THR A 236 7.78 -9.44 9.94
C THR A 236 7.80 -9.97 8.50
N ILE A 237 6.89 -9.50 7.67
CA ILE A 237 6.73 -9.98 6.29
C ILE A 237 6.88 -8.81 5.32
N LEU A 238 7.79 -8.93 4.37
CA LEU A 238 7.97 -7.98 3.28
C LEU A 238 7.36 -8.56 1.99
N CYS A 239 6.29 -7.95 1.51
CA CYS A 239 5.61 -8.32 0.28
C CYS A 239 6.04 -7.36 -0.84
N LEU A 240 6.47 -7.88 -1.98
CA LEU A 240 7.06 -7.12 -3.08
C LEU A 240 6.53 -7.57 -4.43
N SER A 241 6.41 -6.63 -5.36
CA SER A 241 6.19 -6.88 -6.78
C SER A 241 7.11 -6.00 -7.62
N PHE A 242 7.65 -6.60 -8.69
CA PHE A 242 8.48 -5.94 -9.71
C PHE A 242 7.81 -6.00 -11.10
N GLY A 243 6.49 -6.19 -11.14
CA GLY A 243 5.73 -6.38 -12.39
C GLY A 243 5.63 -7.83 -12.89
N SER A 244 6.45 -8.75 -12.36
CA SER A 244 6.48 -10.18 -12.72
C SER A 244 5.79 -11.10 -11.69
N GLY A 245 4.78 -10.58 -11.00
CA GLY A 245 4.10 -11.28 -9.89
C GLY A 245 4.39 -10.66 -8.54
N THR A 246 3.82 -11.25 -7.49
CA THR A 246 3.95 -10.79 -6.10
C THR A 246 4.56 -11.89 -5.25
N HIS A 247 5.47 -11.52 -4.37
CA HIS A 247 6.23 -12.46 -3.53
C HIS A 247 6.27 -11.93 -2.11
N ALA A 248 6.18 -12.81 -1.12
CA ALA A 248 6.42 -12.45 0.27
C ALA A 248 7.68 -13.12 0.81
N PHE A 249 8.42 -12.32 1.57
CA PHE A 249 9.62 -12.69 2.28
C PHE A 249 9.37 -12.52 3.77
N THR A 250 9.71 -13.52 4.57
CA THR A 250 9.59 -13.45 6.03
C THR A 250 10.96 -13.20 6.63
N LEU A 251 11.05 -12.28 7.58
CA LEU A 251 12.29 -12.01 8.31
C LEU A 251 12.61 -13.20 9.21
N ASP A 252 13.74 -13.86 8.95
CA ASP A 252 14.32 -14.84 9.86
C ASP A 252 15.21 -14.11 10.88
N HIS A 253 14.81 -14.17 12.15
CA HIS A 253 15.54 -13.51 13.24
C HIS A 253 16.88 -14.19 13.57
N SER A 254 17.09 -15.44 13.15
CA SER A 254 18.35 -16.15 13.41
C SER A 254 19.48 -15.68 12.49
N THR A 255 19.16 -15.40 11.23
CA THR A 255 20.10 -14.89 10.22
C THR A 255 20.04 -13.37 10.08
N GLY A 256 18.89 -12.77 10.41
CA GLY A 256 18.62 -11.36 10.16
C GLY A 256 18.18 -11.07 8.72
N ASP A 257 17.86 -12.09 7.92
CA ASP A 257 17.55 -11.97 6.50
C ASP A 257 16.08 -12.16 6.15
N PHE A 258 15.63 -11.46 5.12
CA PHE A 258 14.34 -11.71 4.51
C PHE A 258 14.45 -12.92 3.60
N VAL A 259 13.71 -13.97 3.93
CA VAL A 259 13.71 -15.26 3.25
C VAL A 259 12.43 -15.41 2.44
N LEU A 260 12.53 -15.87 1.20
CA LEU A 260 11.37 -16.13 0.34
C LEU A 260 10.50 -17.24 0.94
N THR A 261 9.27 -16.90 1.34
CA THR A 261 8.32 -17.86 1.93
C THR A 261 7.09 -18.10 1.06
N HIS A 262 6.66 -17.10 0.29
CA HIS A 262 5.48 -17.21 -0.55
C HIS A 262 5.77 -16.67 -1.96
N PRO A 263 6.23 -17.51 -2.90
CA PRO A 263 6.43 -17.10 -4.28
C PRO A 263 5.10 -17.02 -5.04
N PHE A 264 4.99 -16.07 -5.97
CA PHE A 264 3.87 -15.93 -6.91
C PHE A 264 2.48 -15.92 -6.26
N ILE A 265 2.32 -15.09 -5.22
CA ILE A 265 1.06 -14.88 -4.51
C ILE A 265 -0.03 -14.48 -5.52
N ARG A 266 -1.18 -15.16 -5.45
CA ARG A 266 -2.35 -14.88 -6.27
C ARG A 266 -3.59 -14.80 -5.39
N ILE A 267 -4.37 -13.76 -5.60
CA ILE A 267 -5.69 -13.64 -4.98
C ILE A 267 -6.58 -14.75 -5.55
N PRO A 268 -7.30 -15.52 -4.69
CA PRO A 268 -8.23 -16.53 -5.17
C PRO A 268 -9.34 -15.86 -5.98
N HIS A 269 -9.86 -16.57 -7.00
CA HIS A 269 -10.94 -16.06 -7.86
C HIS A 269 -12.17 -15.56 -7.08
N ARG A 270 -12.42 -16.12 -5.88
CA ARG A 270 -13.47 -15.66 -4.98
C ARG A 270 -13.10 -15.85 -3.52
N GLY A 271 -13.09 -14.76 -2.76
CA GLY A 271 -12.98 -14.77 -1.31
C GLY A 271 -14.31 -15.03 -0.59
N GLN A 272 -14.23 -15.28 0.70
CA GLN A 272 -15.39 -15.49 1.61
C GLN A 272 -15.35 -14.53 2.81
N ILE A 273 -14.52 -13.50 2.71
CA ILE A 273 -14.29 -12.51 3.76
C ILE A 273 -14.58 -11.13 3.17
N TYR A 274 -15.15 -10.24 3.98
CA TYR A 274 -15.25 -8.82 3.67
C TYR A 274 -14.66 -7.99 4.81
N SER A 275 -14.08 -6.84 4.46
CA SER A 275 -13.42 -5.93 5.41
C SER A 275 -13.87 -4.49 5.16
N VAL A 276 -14.77 -3.99 6.00
CA VAL A 276 -15.30 -2.62 5.96
C VAL A 276 -15.59 -2.13 7.37
N ASN A 277 -15.55 -0.81 7.58
CA ASN A 277 -15.86 -0.23 8.88
C ASN A 277 -17.38 -0.18 9.08
N ASP A 278 -17.96 -1.25 9.62
CA ASP A 278 -19.40 -1.40 9.83
C ASP A 278 -20.04 -0.25 10.64
N ALA A 279 -19.25 0.52 11.42
CA ALA A 279 -19.77 1.70 12.14
C ALA A 279 -20.29 2.80 11.19
N ARG A 280 -19.83 2.84 9.93
CA ARG A 280 -20.25 3.82 8.91
C ARG A 280 -21.43 3.33 8.06
N TYR A 281 -22.09 2.24 8.46
CA TYR A 281 -23.14 1.59 7.67
C TYR A 281 -24.21 2.55 7.13
N PHE A 282 -24.67 3.49 7.94
CA PHE A 282 -25.73 4.42 7.56
C PHE A 282 -25.27 5.49 6.56
N ASP A 283 -23.98 5.80 6.54
CA ASP A 283 -23.36 6.77 5.64
C ASP A 283 -23.05 6.16 4.26
N TRP A 284 -23.13 4.83 4.13
CA TRP A 284 -22.75 4.15 2.91
C TRP A 284 -23.74 4.37 1.77
N PRO A 285 -23.25 4.45 0.52
CA PRO A 285 -24.09 4.39 -0.67
C PRO A 285 -24.99 3.15 -0.65
N SER A 286 -26.21 3.28 -1.19
CA SER A 286 -27.21 2.20 -1.21
C SER A 286 -26.68 0.89 -1.82
N GLY A 287 -25.88 0.98 -2.90
CA GLY A 287 -25.27 -0.17 -3.55
C GLY A 287 -24.30 -0.94 -2.64
N LEU A 288 -23.51 -0.24 -1.82
CA LEU A 288 -22.59 -0.87 -0.86
C LEU A 288 -23.37 -1.57 0.26
N ARG A 289 -24.40 -0.90 0.82
CA ARG A 289 -25.28 -1.51 1.84
C ARG A 289 -25.93 -2.79 1.31
N GLN A 290 -26.54 -2.71 0.13
CA GLN A 290 -27.19 -3.85 -0.51
C GLN A 290 -26.22 -5.00 -0.75
N TYR A 291 -25.00 -4.70 -1.22
CA TYR A 291 -23.97 -5.71 -1.43
C TYR A 291 -23.59 -6.41 -0.12
N ILE A 292 -23.27 -5.63 0.92
CA ILE A 292 -22.87 -6.16 2.24
C ILE A 292 -24.00 -7.00 2.86
N ASP A 293 -25.24 -6.53 2.81
CA ASP A 293 -26.41 -7.28 3.29
C ASP A 293 -26.60 -8.59 2.53
N THR A 294 -26.41 -8.56 1.20
CA THR A 294 -26.53 -9.73 0.34
C THR A 294 -25.52 -10.81 0.71
N ILE A 295 -24.24 -10.44 0.90
CA ILE A 295 -23.18 -11.40 1.24
C ILE A 295 -23.25 -11.86 2.70
N ARG A 296 -23.73 -11.03 3.64
CA ARG A 296 -23.99 -11.42 5.05
C ARG A 296 -25.10 -12.47 5.16
N GLN A 297 -26.16 -12.28 4.36
CA GLN A 297 -27.31 -13.20 4.36
C GLN A 297 -27.05 -14.44 3.50
N GLY A 298 -25.96 -14.49 2.73
CA GLY A 298 -25.69 -15.57 1.78
C GLY A 298 -26.72 -15.63 0.66
N LYS A 299 -27.32 -14.49 0.30
CA LYS A 299 -28.35 -14.36 -0.74
C LYS A 299 -27.78 -13.98 -2.11
N GLY A 300 -26.46 -13.91 -2.23
CA GLY A 300 -25.80 -13.63 -3.51
C GLY A 300 -25.88 -14.82 -4.47
N LYS A 301 -25.33 -14.64 -5.68
CA LYS A 301 -25.18 -15.71 -6.68
C LYS A 301 -24.53 -16.99 -6.14
N PHE A 302 -23.76 -16.87 -5.05
CA PHE A 302 -23.14 -17.98 -4.34
C PHE A 302 -23.69 -18.00 -2.92
N PRO A 303 -24.45 -19.05 -2.53
CA PRO A 303 -25.22 -19.07 -1.30
C PRO A 303 -24.35 -19.40 -0.08
N LYS A 304 -23.35 -18.56 0.20
CA LYS A 304 -22.48 -18.67 1.36
C LYS A 304 -22.42 -17.33 2.08
N LYS A 305 -22.53 -17.36 3.41
CA LYS A 305 -22.37 -16.18 4.26
C LYS A 305 -20.90 -15.82 4.36
N TYR A 306 -20.57 -14.56 4.12
CA TYR A 306 -19.20 -14.08 4.20
C TYR A 306 -18.86 -13.70 5.65
N SER A 307 -17.63 -13.96 6.07
CA SER A 307 -17.15 -13.55 7.38
C SER A 307 -16.65 -12.11 7.36
N ALA A 308 -17.01 -11.33 8.38
CA ALA A 308 -16.42 -10.00 8.59
C ALA A 308 -15.02 -10.15 9.20
N ARG A 309 -14.04 -9.44 8.63
CA ARG A 309 -12.71 -9.25 9.23
C ARG A 309 -12.29 -7.81 9.03
N TYR A 310 -12.16 -7.06 10.11
CA TYR A 310 -11.78 -5.66 10.06
C TYR A 310 -10.66 -5.43 11.05
N ILE A 311 -9.48 -5.09 10.53
CA ILE A 311 -8.35 -4.61 11.32
C ILE A 311 -8.11 -3.16 10.91
N TYR A 312 -7.86 -2.30 11.90
CA TYR A 312 -7.67 -0.84 11.74
C TYR A 312 -6.30 -0.47 11.15
N ALA A 313 -5.77 -1.31 10.24
CA ALA A 313 -4.56 -1.05 9.45
C ALA A 313 -4.87 -1.45 8.00
N LEU A 314 -4.52 -0.58 7.04
CA LEU A 314 -4.78 -0.82 5.61
C LEU A 314 -4.04 -2.08 5.15
N LEU A 315 -2.84 -2.28 5.67
CA LEU A 315 -1.95 -3.39 5.31
C LEU A 315 -2.51 -4.79 5.59
N TRP A 316 -3.30 -4.97 6.65
CA TRP A 316 -3.89 -6.28 6.94
C TRP A 316 -5.05 -6.66 6.01
N ARG A 317 -5.55 -5.73 5.19
CA ARG A 317 -6.70 -6.00 4.30
C ARG A 317 -6.33 -6.73 3.02
N PHE A 318 -5.04 -6.90 2.73
CA PHE A 318 -4.57 -7.63 1.57
C PHE A 318 -4.30 -9.10 1.95
N PRO A 319 -4.99 -10.07 1.31
CA PRO A 319 -4.75 -11.49 1.51
C PRO A 319 -3.48 -11.99 0.81
#